data_AF-A0A0W0WGH5-F1
#
_entry.id   AF-A0A0W0WGH5-F1
#
_cell.length_a   1.000
_cell.length_b   1.000
_cell.length_c   1.000
_cell.angle_alpha   90.00
_cell.angle_beta   90.00
_cell.angle_gamma   90.00
#
_symmetry.space_group_name_H-M   'P 1'
#
loop_
_entity.id
_entity.type
_entity.pdbx_description
1 polymer ?
#
loop_
_entity_poly.entity_id
_entity_poly.type
_entity_poly.pdbx_seq_one_letter_code
_entity_poly.pdbx_strand_id
1 'polypeptide(L)'
;MRNHLFYKPIIGISFTFLSISAFADGTPKEIWMRDLKELAPEIICKSFIEDSDLNKQMKAAKISYDKCLTLVPTSFDKCHAKYDSQIPAIITKEEAEKWGNNIGMCIGGEFTVNYLLIPQ
;
A
#
# COMPACT_ATOMS: atom_id res chain seq x y z
N MET A 1 -14.86 16.80 25.34
CA MET A 1 -15.20 15.78 24.34
C MET A 1 -15.11 16.37 22.94
N ARG A 2 -13.96 16.20 22.28
CA ARG A 2 -13.76 15.97 20.83
C ARG A 2 -12.26 15.86 20.61
N ASN A 3 -11.74 14.65 20.37
CA ASN A 3 -10.30 14.41 20.23
C ASN A 3 -9.81 14.99 18.90
N HIS A 4 -9.01 16.06 18.97
CA HIS A 4 -8.38 16.77 17.86
C HIS A 4 -7.06 16.09 17.41
N LEU A 5 -7.08 14.77 17.15
CA LEU A 5 -5.83 14.02 16.94
C LEU A 5 -5.44 13.74 15.48
N PHE A 6 -6.22 14.13 14.47
CA PHE A 6 -5.85 13.86 13.07
C PHE A 6 -6.23 14.99 12.12
N TYR A 7 -5.59 16.15 12.29
CA TYR A 7 -5.42 17.10 11.19
C TYR A 7 -4.22 18.01 11.45
N LYS A 8 -3.01 17.50 11.17
CA LYS A 8 -1.84 18.34 10.93
C LYS A 8 -1.49 18.22 9.45
N PRO A 9 -1.54 19.31 8.67
CA PRO A 9 -0.96 19.31 7.34
C PRO A 9 0.55 19.31 7.52
N ILE A 10 1.19 18.16 7.22
CA ILE A 10 2.65 18.08 7.14
C ILE A 10 3.04 18.73 5.81
N ILE A 11 3.37 20.02 5.90
CA ILE A 11 4.11 20.75 4.88
C ILE A 11 5.54 20.23 4.93
N GLY A 12 5.98 19.58 3.85
CA GLY A 12 7.39 19.28 3.61
C GLY A 12 7.77 17.81 3.82
N ILE A 13 7.42 16.98 2.85
CA ILE A 13 8.34 16.08 2.13
C ILE A 13 7.77 16.04 0.71
N SER A 14 8.51 16.58 -0.25
CA SER A 14 8.28 16.25 -1.66
C SER A 14 8.53 14.75 -1.81
N PHE A 15 7.49 13.96 -1.61
CA PHE A 15 7.42 12.64 -2.20
C PHE A 15 7.46 12.89 -3.70
N THR A 16 8.62 12.72 -4.32
CA THR A 16 8.68 12.39 -5.73
C THR A 16 8.09 10.99 -5.88
N PHE A 17 6.76 10.89 -5.75
CA PHE A 17 5.97 9.90 -6.48
C PHE A 17 6.22 10.20 -7.96
N LEU A 18 7.32 9.69 -8.49
CA LEU A 18 7.63 9.75 -9.91
C LEU A 18 6.60 8.86 -10.63
N SER A 19 5.56 9.55 -11.12
CA SER A 19 5.01 9.39 -12.46
C SER A 19 4.02 8.25 -12.78
N ILE A 20 3.61 7.39 -11.85
CA ILE A 20 2.61 6.35 -12.23
C ILE A 20 1.22 6.96 -12.44
N SER A 21 0.87 7.99 -11.65
CA SER A 21 -0.39 8.72 -11.80
C SER A 21 -0.42 9.71 -12.97
N ALA A 22 0.72 9.96 -13.64
CA ALA A 22 0.79 10.86 -14.78
C ALA A 22 0.44 10.19 -16.12
N PHE A 23 0.49 8.85 -16.18
CA PHE A 23 0.24 8.08 -17.42
C PHE A 23 -0.97 7.14 -17.32
N ALA A 24 -1.66 7.11 -16.18
CA ALA A 24 -2.82 6.25 -15.98
C ALA A 24 -4.08 6.76 -16.70
N ASP A 25 -4.02 7.76 -17.58
CA ASP A 25 -5.20 8.21 -18.33
C ASP A 25 -5.45 7.30 -19.53
N GLY A 26 -6.36 6.34 -19.37
CA GLY A 26 -6.69 5.35 -20.40
C GLY A 26 -5.91 4.03 -20.28
N THR A 27 -5.29 3.75 -19.13
CA THR A 27 -4.51 2.51 -18.95
C THR A 27 -5.44 1.31 -18.70
N PRO A 28 -5.27 0.18 -19.40
CA PRO A 28 -6.02 -1.04 -19.11
C PRO A 28 -5.78 -1.54 -17.68
N LYS A 29 -6.84 -2.01 -17.02
CA LYS A 29 -6.80 -2.53 -15.63
C LYS A 29 -5.68 -3.54 -15.42
N GLU A 30 -5.50 -4.46 -16.36
CA GLU A 30 -4.55 -5.56 -16.26
C GLU A 30 -3.10 -5.05 -16.24
N ILE A 31 -2.81 -4.03 -17.05
CA ILE A 31 -1.49 -3.39 -17.10
C ILE A 31 -1.25 -2.63 -15.80
N TRP A 32 -2.23 -1.79 -15.40
CA TRP A 32 -2.13 -1.02 -14.17
C TRP A 32 -1.94 -1.91 -12.93
N MET A 33 -2.69 -3.02 -12.84
CA MET A 33 -2.63 -3.95 -11.73
C MET A 33 -1.29 -4.70 -11.68
N ARG A 34 -0.77 -5.13 -12.84
CA ARG A 34 0.55 -5.78 -12.93
C ARG A 34 1.65 -4.85 -12.42
N ASP A 35 1.65 -3.60 -12.90
CA ASP A 35 2.67 -2.62 -12.52
C ASP A 35 2.55 -2.28 -11.03
N LEU A 36 1.32 -2.16 -10.51
CA LEU A 36 1.09 -1.97 -9.07
C LEU A 36 1.60 -3.16 -8.25
N LYS A 37 1.39 -4.40 -8.71
CA LYS A 37 1.86 -5.62 -8.03
C LYS A 37 3.39 -5.67 -7.92
N GLU A 38 4.08 -5.24 -8.96
CA GLU A 38 5.55 -5.19 -8.99
C GLU A 38 6.10 -4.18 -7.97
N LEU A 39 5.44 -3.02 -7.84
CA LEU A 39 5.92 -1.90 -7.03
C LEU A 39 5.45 -1.94 -5.58
N ALA A 40 4.30 -2.57 -5.31
CA ALA A 40 3.69 -2.59 -3.97
C ALA A 40 4.63 -3.10 -2.86
N PRO A 41 5.42 -4.18 -3.03
CA PRO A 41 6.32 -4.65 -1.98
C PRO A 41 7.28 -3.58 -1.49
N GLU A 42 7.98 -2.91 -2.40
CA GLU A 42 8.97 -1.89 -2.05
C GLU A 42 8.31 -0.68 -1.36
N ILE A 43 7.22 -0.17 -1.94
CA ILE A 43 6.50 1.00 -1.42
C ILE A 43 5.97 0.73 0.00
N ILE A 44 5.31 -0.41 0.20
CA ILE A 44 4.70 -0.76 1.49
C ILE A 44 5.77 -1.01 2.54
N CYS A 45 6.79 -1.83 2.23
CA CYS A 45 7.83 -2.15 3.20
C CYS A 45 8.66 -0.93 3.58
N LYS A 46 8.92 -0.02 2.62
CA LYS A 46 9.58 1.26 2.92
C LYS A 46 8.72 2.11 3.85
N SER A 47 7.42 2.25 3.56
CA SER A 47 6.49 2.99 4.42
C SER A 47 6.44 2.43 5.85
N PHE A 48 6.49 1.10 6.03
CA PHE A 48 6.50 0.49 7.36
C PHE A 48 7.79 0.73 8.14
N ILE A 49 8.93 0.82 7.46
CA ILE A 49 10.21 1.15 8.11
C ILE A 49 10.28 2.62 8.51
N GLU A 50 9.74 3.50 7.66
CA GLU A 50 9.68 4.94 7.90
C GLU A 50 8.69 5.30 9.03
N ASP A 51 7.60 4.53 9.18
CA ASP A 51 6.70 4.67 10.32
C ASP A 51 7.30 4.05 11.60
N SER A 52 7.44 4.87 12.64
CA SER A 52 8.15 4.44 13.85
C SER A 52 7.44 3.32 14.63
N ASP A 53 6.12 3.23 14.55
CA ASP A 53 5.35 2.24 15.31
C ASP A 53 5.22 0.93 14.53
N LEU A 54 5.00 0.99 13.22
CA LEU A 54 5.04 -0.19 12.35
C LEU A 54 6.43 -0.82 12.33
N ASN A 55 7.50 -0.01 12.28
CA ASN A 55 8.87 -0.53 12.34
C ASN A 55 9.17 -1.24 13.67
N LYS A 56 8.66 -0.73 14.81
CA LYS A 56 8.76 -1.44 16.10
C LYS A 56 8.04 -2.78 16.06
N GLN A 57 6.84 -2.83 15.47
CA GLN A 57 6.07 -4.06 15.33
C GLN A 57 6.79 -5.08 14.43
N MET A 58 7.33 -4.64 13.28
CA MET A 58 8.12 -5.50 12.41
C MET A 58 9.33 -6.10 13.14
N LYS A 59 10.06 -5.27 13.90
CA LYS A 59 11.21 -5.74 14.71
C LYS A 59 10.77 -6.73 15.79
N ALA A 60 9.66 -6.48 16.47
CA ALA A 60 9.10 -7.39 17.47
C ALA A 60 8.70 -8.74 16.85
N ALA A 61 8.13 -8.72 15.64
CA ALA A 61 7.80 -9.90 14.85
C ALA A 61 9.00 -10.54 14.11
N LYS A 62 10.22 -10.00 14.29
CA LYS A 62 11.46 -10.43 13.59
C LYS A 62 11.33 -10.41 12.06
N ILE A 63 10.55 -9.48 11.52
CA ILE A 63 10.38 -9.28 10.08
C ILE A 63 11.38 -8.21 9.62
N SER A 64 12.38 -8.63 8.85
CA SER A 64 13.28 -7.71 8.16
C SER A 64 12.61 -7.05 6.95
N TYR A 65 13.26 -6.04 6.38
CA TYR A 65 12.84 -5.46 5.09
C TYR A 65 12.70 -6.53 4.01
N ASP A 66 13.73 -7.36 3.81
CA ASP A 66 13.72 -8.43 2.81
C ASP A 66 12.59 -9.43 3.07
N LYS A 67 12.34 -9.77 4.34
CA LYS A 67 11.22 -10.64 4.69
C LYS A 67 9.89 -9.98 4.35
N CYS A 68 9.71 -8.70 4.64
CA CYS A 68 8.53 -7.93 4.24
C CYS A 68 8.30 -7.98 2.73
N LEU A 69 9.34 -7.78 1.91
CA LEU A 69 9.24 -7.84 0.45
C LEU A 69 8.69 -9.19 -0.04
N THR A 70 9.02 -10.29 0.63
CA THR A 70 8.50 -11.62 0.29
C THR A 70 7.06 -11.88 0.76
N LEU A 71 6.58 -11.13 1.76
CA LEU A 71 5.27 -11.33 2.38
C LEU A 71 4.18 -10.46 1.73
N VAL A 72 4.49 -9.21 1.36
CA VAL A 72 3.55 -8.27 0.73
C VAL A 72 2.83 -8.84 -0.52
N PRO A 73 3.48 -9.59 -1.42
CA PRO A 73 2.79 -10.19 -2.58
C PRO A 73 1.58 -11.04 -2.20
N THR A 74 1.62 -11.73 -1.05
CA THR A 74 0.48 -12.54 -0.58
C THR A 74 -0.69 -11.64 -0.15
N SER A 75 -0.39 -10.55 0.56
CA SER A 75 -1.38 -9.53 0.93
C SER A 75 -1.98 -8.86 -0.30
N PHE A 76 -1.14 -8.58 -1.30
CA PHE A 76 -1.55 -8.01 -2.59
C PHE A 76 -2.57 -8.90 -3.28
N ASP A 77 -2.28 -10.19 -3.43
CA ASP A 77 -3.17 -11.12 -4.14
C ASP A 77 -4.55 -11.23 -3.48
N LYS A 78 -4.60 -11.21 -2.15
CA LYS A 78 -5.88 -11.18 -1.40
C LYS A 78 -6.65 -9.87 -1.64
N CYS A 79 -5.96 -8.73 -1.64
CA CYS A 79 -6.57 -7.43 -1.87
C CYS A 79 -7.02 -7.24 -3.32
N HIS A 80 -6.24 -7.73 -4.29
CA HIS A 80 -6.63 -7.76 -5.69
C HIS A 80 -7.90 -8.59 -5.86
N ALA A 81 -7.95 -9.82 -5.34
CA ALA A 81 -9.15 -10.66 -5.41
C ALA A 81 -10.40 -10.00 -4.80
N LYS A 82 -10.24 -9.18 -3.76
CA LYS A 82 -11.34 -8.44 -3.11
C LYS A 82 -11.91 -7.33 -3.99
N TYR A 83 -11.06 -6.65 -4.78
CA TYR A 83 -11.45 -5.43 -5.51
C TYR A 83 -11.51 -5.62 -7.02
N ASP A 84 -10.99 -6.69 -7.60
CA ASP A 84 -10.84 -6.86 -9.05
C ASP A 84 -12.13 -6.62 -9.86
N SER A 85 -13.27 -7.08 -9.33
CA SER A 85 -14.59 -6.91 -9.97
C SER A 85 -15.16 -5.49 -9.87
N GLN A 86 -14.58 -4.64 -9.01
CA GLN A 86 -15.02 -3.26 -8.76
C GLN A 86 -14.16 -2.25 -9.51
N ILE A 87 -12.94 -2.64 -9.88
CA ILE A 87 -12.00 -1.79 -10.60
C ILE A 87 -12.44 -1.72 -12.07
N PRO A 88 -12.59 -0.52 -12.65
CA PRO A 88 -13.01 -0.37 -14.04
C PRO A 88 -11.96 -0.95 -15.00
N ALA A 89 -12.41 -1.40 -16.17
CA ALA A 89 -11.53 -1.98 -17.20
C ALA A 89 -10.47 -0.99 -17.72
N ILE A 90 -10.81 0.30 -17.70
CA ILE A 90 -9.90 1.39 -18.04
C ILE A 90 -9.72 2.25 -16.79
N ILE A 91 -8.46 2.41 -16.40
CA ILE A 91 -8.06 3.29 -15.32
C ILE A 91 -7.89 4.69 -15.89
N THR A 92 -8.41 5.68 -15.17
CA THR A 92 -8.11 7.09 -15.35
C THR A 92 -7.19 7.53 -14.21
N LYS A 93 -6.67 8.76 -14.25
CA LYS A 93 -5.88 9.30 -13.14
C LYS A 93 -6.64 9.29 -11.80
N GLU A 94 -7.91 9.66 -11.80
CA GLU A 94 -8.76 9.65 -10.60
C GLU A 94 -8.98 8.23 -10.08
N GLU A 95 -9.24 7.28 -10.98
CA GLU A 95 -9.39 5.87 -10.60
C GLU A 95 -8.07 5.27 -10.10
N ALA A 96 -6.92 5.64 -10.67
CA ALA A 96 -5.61 5.19 -10.19
C ALA A 96 -5.33 5.67 -8.76
N GLU A 97 -5.65 6.92 -8.44
CA GLU A 97 -5.50 7.46 -7.09
C GLU A 97 -6.42 6.75 -6.09
N LYS A 98 -7.70 6.64 -6.45
CA LYS A 98 -8.72 5.96 -5.62
C LYS A 98 -8.37 4.50 -5.35
N TRP A 99 -8.08 3.73 -6.40
CA TRP A 99 -7.83 2.30 -6.26
C TRP A 99 -6.42 2.01 -5.72
N GLY A 100 -5.43 2.83 -6.04
CA GLY A 100 -4.10 2.75 -5.43
C GLY A 100 -4.18 2.91 -3.90
N ASN A 101 -4.93 3.90 -3.43
CA ASN A 101 -5.20 4.08 -1.99
C ASN A 101 -5.96 2.91 -1.38
N ASN A 102 -7.04 2.44 -2.01
CA ASN A 102 -7.84 1.31 -1.50
C ASN A 102 -7.02 0.02 -1.39
N ILE A 103 -6.22 -0.29 -2.41
CA ILE A 103 -5.36 -1.47 -2.44
C ILE A 103 -4.25 -1.32 -1.39
N GLY A 104 -3.58 -0.18 -1.33
CA GLY A 104 -2.52 0.08 -0.35
C GLY A 104 -3.02 -0.06 1.10
N MET A 105 -4.17 0.53 1.42
CA MET A 105 -4.81 0.39 2.73
C MET A 105 -5.17 -1.06 3.04
N CYS A 106 -5.71 -1.79 2.06
CA CYS A 106 -6.04 -3.20 2.23
C CYS A 106 -4.80 -4.04 2.52
N ILE A 107 -3.73 -3.86 1.74
CA ILE A 107 -2.45 -4.57 1.92
C ILE A 107 -1.90 -4.29 3.32
N GLY A 108 -1.89 -3.02 3.73
CA GLY A 108 -1.36 -2.64 5.04
C GLY A 108 -2.15 -3.27 6.20
N GLY A 109 -3.47 -3.28 6.11
CA GLY A 109 -4.34 -3.92 7.10
C GLY A 109 -4.18 -5.44 7.13
N GLU A 110 -4.16 -6.09 5.96
CA GLU A 110 -3.98 -7.53 5.85
C GLU A 110 -2.63 -7.96 6.42
N PHE A 111 -1.56 -7.26 6.06
CA PHE A 111 -0.22 -7.55 6.55
C PHE A 111 -0.14 -7.43 8.06
N THR A 112 -0.72 -6.36 8.62
CA THR A 112 -0.72 -6.12 10.07
C THR A 112 -1.43 -7.25 10.82
N VAL A 113 -2.61 -7.66 10.36
CA VAL A 113 -3.39 -8.73 11.00
C VAL A 113 -2.66 -10.07 10.95
N ASN A 114 -2.02 -10.42 9.84
CA ASN A 114 -1.44 -11.75 9.64
C ASN A 114 -0.01 -11.89 10.15
N TYR A 115 0.74 -10.79 10.23
CA TYR A 115 2.17 -10.85 10.51
C TYR A 115 2.64 -9.99 11.69
N LEU A 116 1.89 -8.95 12.08
CA LEU A 116 2.33 -8.00 13.11
C LEU A 116 1.55 -8.13 14.43
N LEU A 117 0.28 -8.53 14.39
CA LEU A 117 -0.56 -8.66 15.59
C LEU A 117 -0.50 -10.04 16.25
N ILE A 118 0.04 -11.05 15.56
CA ILE A 118 0.19 -12.40 16.10
C ILE A 118 1.61 -12.54 16.65
N PRO A 119 1.80 -12.83 17.95
CA PRO A 119 3.12 -13.15 18.48
C PRO A 119 3.64 -14.41 17.77
N GLN A 120 4.77 -14.27 17.08
CA GLN A 120 5.49 -15.36 16.40
C GLN A 120 6.42 -16.07 17.38
#